data_AF-A0A2S2PIG5-F1
#
_entry.id   AF-A0A2S2PIG5-F1
#
_cell.length_a   1.000
_cell.length_b   1.000
_cell.length_c   1.000
_cell.angle_alpha   90.00
_cell.angle_beta   90.00
_cell.angle_gamma   90.00
#
_symmetry.space_group_name_H-M   'P 1'
#
loop_
_entity.id
_entity.type
_entity.pdbx_description
1 polymer ?
#
loop_
_entity_poly.entity_id
_entity_poly.type
_entity_poly.pdbx_seq_one_letter_code
_entity_poly.pdbx_strand_id
1 'polypeptide(L)'
;MRQKSKNDFEKDFFKLMNNAVFGKTMQSKRKQMKMELVSCERRLQKLINKTTFKHATNYSENLNAVTLENKIIKFDKPIYIGFAVLDISKTMMYDYHYNVMQKHYGDNIKLMYT
;
A
#
# COMPACT_ATOMS: atom_id res chain seq x y z
N MET A 1 2.40 -20.05 13.21
CA MET A 1 2.27 -18.99 14.24
C MET A 1 0.81 -18.57 14.39
N ARG A 2 0.15 -18.06 13.33
CA ARG A 2 -1.30 -17.71 13.37
C ARG A 2 -2.23 -18.86 13.78
N GLN A 3 -2.03 -20.09 13.29
CA GLN A 3 -2.84 -21.25 13.69
C GLN A 3 -2.58 -21.72 15.13
N LYS A 4 -1.46 -21.32 15.73
CA LYS A 4 -1.07 -21.70 17.10
C LYS A 4 -1.41 -20.61 18.13
N SER A 5 -1.95 -19.48 17.70
CA SER A 5 -2.33 -18.36 18.55
C SER A 5 -3.52 -18.75 19.43
N LYS A 6 -3.47 -18.33 20.70
CA LYS A 6 -4.53 -18.62 21.68
C LYS A 6 -5.52 -17.47 21.85
N ASN A 7 -5.11 -16.26 21.46
CA ASN A 7 -5.88 -15.04 21.60
C ASN A 7 -6.06 -14.35 20.23
N ASP A 8 -7.16 -13.63 20.06
CA ASP A 8 -7.48 -12.91 18.82
C ASP A 8 -6.45 -11.82 18.51
N PHE A 9 -5.95 -11.14 19.55
CA PHE A 9 -4.86 -10.16 19.40
C PHE A 9 -3.63 -10.76 18.71
N GLU A 10 -3.17 -11.93 19.16
CA GLU A 10 -1.98 -12.59 18.60
C GLU A 10 -2.22 -13.00 17.15
N LYS A 11 -3.41 -13.53 16.86
CA LYS A 11 -3.80 -13.94 15.52
C LYS A 11 -3.76 -12.76 14.54
N ASP A 12 -4.27 -11.60 14.96
CA ASP A 12 -4.25 -10.38 14.17
C ASP A 12 -2.84 -9.79 14.04
N PHE A 13 -2.05 -9.83 15.11
CA PHE A 13 -0.65 -9.41 15.07
C PHE A 13 0.16 -10.21 14.04
N PHE A 14 0.07 -11.55 14.07
CA PHE A 14 0.78 -12.41 13.11
C PHE A 14 0.23 -12.27 11.68
N LYS A 15 -1.07 -12.03 11.52
CA LYS A 15 -1.66 -11.72 10.21
C LYS A 15 -1.09 -10.41 9.66
N LEU A 16 -1.06 -9.36 10.49
CA LEU A 16 -0.55 -8.05 10.12
C LEU A 16 0.94 -8.12 9.75
N MET A 17 1.76 -8.83 10.51
CA MET A 17 3.18 -9.01 10.21
C MET A 17 3.41 -9.53 8.79
N ASN A 18 2.70 -10.60 8.40
CA ASN A 18 2.85 -11.18 7.06
C ASN A 18 2.36 -10.21 5.97
N ASN A 19 1.19 -9.61 6.17
CA ASN A 19 0.60 -8.69 5.21
C ASN A 19 1.40 -7.39 5.06
N ALA A 20 1.98 -6.89 6.15
CA ALA A 20 2.79 -5.67 6.16
C ALA A 20 4.07 -5.85 5.35
N VAL A 21 4.76 -6.99 5.48
CA VAL A 21 5.96 -7.28 4.68
C VAL A 21 5.61 -7.31 3.20
N PHE A 22 4.56 -8.04 2.81
CA PHE A 22 4.10 -8.09 1.42
C PHE A 22 3.71 -6.69 0.88
N GLY A 23 2.90 -5.94 1.63
CA GLY A 23 2.51 -4.58 1.22
C GLY A 23 3.72 -3.64 1.11
N LYS A 24 4.75 -3.86 1.93
CA LYS A 24 5.97 -3.06 1.90
C LYS A 24 6.82 -3.34 0.66
N THR A 25 6.93 -4.60 0.21
CA THR A 25 7.70 -4.94 -1.01
C THR A 25 7.06 -4.33 -2.26
N MET A 26 5.73 -4.24 -2.31
CA MET A 26 4.97 -3.64 -3.42
C MET A 26 4.75 -2.12 -3.31
N GLN A 27 5.36 -1.45 -2.33
CA GLN A 27 5.13 -0.02 -2.11
C GLN A 27 5.58 0.83 -3.32
N SER A 28 4.65 1.60 -3.91
CA SER A 28 4.98 2.54 -4.98
C SER A 28 5.70 3.78 -4.45
N LYS A 29 7.00 3.88 -4.74
CA LYS A 29 7.82 5.04 -4.37
C LYS A 29 7.45 6.34 -5.09
N ARG A 30 6.80 6.26 -6.25
CA ARG A 30 6.36 7.43 -7.02
C ARG A 30 5.21 8.16 -6.36
N LYS A 31 4.33 7.43 -5.66
CA LYS A 31 3.19 8.01 -4.93
C LYS A 31 3.57 8.57 -3.56
N GLN A 32 4.81 8.35 -3.10
CA GLN A 32 5.27 8.89 -1.82
C GLN A 32 5.43 10.40 -1.96
N MET A 33 4.76 11.16 -1.11
CA MET A 33 4.89 12.62 -1.01
C MET A 33 5.54 12.99 0.31
N LYS A 34 6.20 14.15 0.35
CA LYS A 34 6.68 14.75 1.59
C LYS A 34 5.64 15.77 2.05
N MET A 35 5.28 15.73 3.31
CA MET A 35 4.36 16.70 3.90
C MET A 35 5.04 17.35 5.09
N GLU A 36 4.94 18.68 5.18
CA GLU A 36 5.46 19.46 6.30
C GLU A 36 4.31 20.28 6.88
N LEU A 37 4.09 20.17 8.20
CA LEU A 37 3.15 21.02 8.93
C LEU A 37 3.90 22.28 9.36
N VAL A 38 3.35 23.45 9.03
CA VAL A 38 4.00 24.74 9.23
C VAL A 38 3.03 25.73 9.84
N SER A 39 3.48 26.36 10.92
CA SER A 39 2.75 27.45 11.58
C SER A 39 3.31 28.84 11.31
N CYS A 40 4.55 28.93 10.84
CA CYS A 40 5.20 30.21 10.55
C CYS A 40 5.03 30.60 9.07
N GLU A 41 4.45 31.76 8.82
CA GLU A 41 4.21 32.30 7.48
C GLU A 41 5.51 32.43 6.65
N ARG A 42 6.60 32.87 7.26
CA ARG A 42 7.92 32.95 6.58
C ARG A 42 8.40 31.59 6.06
N ARG A 43 8.12 30.51 6.81
CA ARG A 43 8.48 29.15 6.40
C ARG A 43 7.52 28.64 5.33
N LEU A 44 6.24 28.94 5.45
CA LEU A 44 5.22 28.61 4.46
C LEU A 44 5.60 29.19 3.09
N GLN A 45 5.92 30.49 3.03
CA GLN A 45 6.35 31.16 1.79
C GLN A 45 7.60 30.50 1.18
N LYS A 46 8.59 30.14 2.01
CA LYS A 46 9.79 29.42 1.54
C LYS A 46 9.48 28.05 0.93
N LEU A 47 8.44 27.36 1.41
CA LEU A 47 8.05 26.05 0.89
C LEU A 47 7.20 26.17 -0.38
N ILE A 48 6.32 27.17 -0.46
CA ILE A 48 5.54 27.49 -1.68
C ILE A 48 6.48 27.85 -2.83
N ASN A 49 7.54 28.60 -2.56
CA ASN A 49 8.51 29.00 -3.58
C ASN A 49 9.43 27.85 -4.06
N LYS A 50 9.32 26.63 -3.50
CA LYS A 50 10.09 25.49 -4.01
C LYS A 50 9.46 24.96 -5.30
N THR A 51 10.29 24.58 -6.27
CA THR A 51 9.82 23.92 -7.50
C THR A 51 9.16 22.56 -7.26
N THR A 52 9.33 21.98 -6.08
CA THR A 52 8.71 20.72 -5.67
C THR A 52 7.37 20.92 -4.98
N PHE A 53 6.86 22.14 -4.86
CA PHE A 53 5.57 22.41 -4.23
C PHE A 53 4.42 21.83 -5.05
N LYS A 54 3.46 21.19 -4.37
CA LYS A 54 2.28 20.60 -5.00
C LYS A 54 0.99 21.31 -4.60
N HIS A 55 0.69 21.32 -3.31
CA HIS A 55 -0.40 22.12 -2.75
C HIS A 55 -0.11 22.45 -1.28
N ALA A 56 -0.82 23.45 -0.76
CA ALA A 56 -0.95 23.70 0.67
C ALA A 56 -2.40 23.49 1.10
N THR A 57 -2.61 22.95 2.29
CA THR A 57 -3.94 22.83 2.93
C THR A 57 -3.90 23.60 4.24
N ASN A 58 -4.78 24.58 4.37
CA ASN A 58 -4.95 25.31 5.62
C ASN A 58 -5.80 24.46 6.57
N TYR A 59 -5.32 24.27 7.80
CA TYR A 59 -6.05 23.58 8.87
C TYR A 59 -6.57 24.56 9.91
N SER A 60 -5.82 25.62 10.20
CA SER A 60 -6.23 26.71 11.08
C SER A 60 -5.52 28.00 10.68
N GLU A 61 -5.90 29.12 11.29
CA GLU A 61 -5.30 30.45 11.04
C GLU A 61 -3.77 30.42 11.07
N ASN A 62 -3.19 29.64 11.99
CA ASN A 62 -1.76 29.52 12.19
C ASN A 62 -1.20 28.12 11.86
N LEU A 63 -1.89 27.28 11.08
CA LEU A 63 -1.39 25.96 10.72
C LEU A 63 -1.75 25.56 9.28
N ASN A 64 -0.72 25.25 8.51
CA ASN A 64 -0.83 24.82 7.13
C ASN A 64 -0.04 23.52 6.92
N ALA A 65 -0.61 22.52 6.24
CA ALA A 65 0.16 21.43 5.66
C ALA A 65 0.62 21.80 4.25
N VAL A 66 1.91 21.70 4.00
CA VAL A 66 2.47 21.85 2.67
C VAL A 66 2.89 20.48 2.15
N THR A 67 2.31 20.07 1.02
CA THR A 67 2.66 18.85 0.31
C THR A 67 3.71 19.17 -0.77
N LEU A 68 4.81 18.43 -0.72
CA LEU A 68 5.94 18.52 -1.65
C LEU A 68 6.14 17.20 -2.38
N GLU A 69 6.51 17.31 -3.66
CA GLU A 69 6.95 16.18 -4.46
C GLU A 69 8.41 15.82 -4.18
N ASN A 70 8.76 14.57 -4.45
CA ASN A 70 10.13 14.09 -4.31
C ASN A 70 10.93 14.40 -5.56
N LYS A 71 11.89 15.34 -5.47
CA LYS A 71 12.82 15.67 -6.57
C LYS A 71 13.60 14.44 -7.09
N ILE A 72 14.00 13.55 -6.19
CA ILE A 72 14.73 12.33 -6.50
C ILE A 72 13.97 11.16 -5.89
N ILE A 73 13.61 10.18 -6.71
CA ILE A 73 12.92 8.97 -6.28
C ILE A 73 13.91 7.82 -6.32
N LYS A 74 14.23 7.26 -5.15
CA LYS A 74 15.08 6.06 -5.03
C LYS A 74 14.20 4.81 -5.07
N PHE A 75 14.42 3.94 -6.06
CA PHE A 75 13.75 2.64 -6.18
C PHE A 75 14.47 1.59 -5.32
N ASP A 76 14.20 1.61 -4.02
CA ASP A 76 14.81 0.72 -3.01
C ASP A 76 13.86 -0.40 -2.55
N LYS A 77 12.77 -0.64 -3.28
CA LYS A 77 11.75 -1.63 -2.92
C LYS A 77 11.86 -2.86 -3.84
N PRO A 78 11.94 -4.08 -3.28
CA PRO A 78 12.05 -5.30 -4.07
C PRO A 78 10.66 -5.72 -4.59
N ILE A 79 10.13 -4.98 -5.56
CA ILE A 79 8.77 -5.16 -6.10
C ILE A 79 8.57 -6.56 -6.69
N TYR A 80 9.63 -7.15 -7.25
CA TYR A 80 9.61 -8.49 -7.83
C TYR A 80 9.18 -9.58 -6.84
N ILE A 81 9.46 -9.43 -5.53
CA ILE A 81 9.01 -10.38 -4.50
C ILE A 81 7.49 -10.36 -4.41
N GLY A 82 6.89 -9.18 -4.31
CA GLY A 82 5.44 -9.03 -4.24
C GLY A 82 4.75 -9.51 -5.51
N PHE A 83 5.35 -9.24 -6.67
CA PHE A 83 4.88 -9.77 -7.95
C PHE A 83 4.86 -11.31 -7.97
N ALA A 84 5.97 -11.96 -7.59
CA ALA A 84 6.05 -13.43 -7.56
C ALA A 84 5.03 -14.05 -6.59
N VAL A 85 4.86 -13.47 -5.39
CA VAL A 85 3.88 -13.95 -4.40
C VAL A 85 2.45 -13.85 -4.95
N LEU A 86 2.09 -12.75 -5.63
CA LEU A 86 0.78 -12.60 -6.26
C LEU A 86 0.56 -13.63 -7.36
N ASP A 87 1.58 -13.88 -8.18
CA ASP A 87 1.47 -14.78 -9.31
C ASP A 87 1.27 -16.24 -8.86
N ILE A 88 2.03 -16.67 -7.85
CA ILE A 88 1.83 -17.97 -7.19
C ILE A 88 0.43 -18.04 -6.57
N SER A 89 0.00 -17.00 -5.86
CA SER A 89 -1.32 -16.98 -5.21
C SER A 89 -2.45 -17.11 -6.23
N LYS A 90 -2.36 -16.41 -7.38
CA LYS A 90 -3.34 -16.52 -8.48
C LYS A 90 -3.33 -17.92 -9.10
N THR A 91 -2.15 -18.48 -9.32
CA THR A 91 -1.99 -19.84 -9.87
C THR A 91 -2.70 -20.86 -8.97
N MET A 92 -2.49 -20.78 -7.65
CA MET A 92 -3.18 -21.65 -6.69
C MET A 92 -4.70 -21.44 -6.68
N MET A 93 -5.16 -20.18 -6.80
CA MET A 93 -6.59 -19.87 -6.87
C MET A 93 -7.24 -20.44 -8.14
N TYR A 94 -6.56 -20.32 -9.29
CA TYR A 94 -7.04 -20.89 -10.54
C TYR A 94 -7.07 -22.41 -10.51
N ASP A 95 -6.01 -23.03 -10.01
CA ASP A 95 -5.95 -24.48 -9.84
C ASP A 95 -7.16 -24.97 -9.03
N TYR A 96 -7.43 -24.34 -7.88
CA TYR A 96 -8.60 -24.68 -7.08
C TYR A 96 -9.94 -24.41 -7.80
N HIS A 97 -10.05 -23.29 -8.50
CA HIS A 97 -11.27 -22.94 -9.22
C HIS A 97 -11.61 -23.98 -10.30
N TYR A 98 -10.67 -24.28 -11.19
CA TYR A 98 -10.91 -25.20 -12.31
C TYR A 98 -10.94 -26.67 -11.87
N ASN A 99 -10.06 -27.08 -10.94
CA ASN A 99 -9.96 -28.48 -10.56
C ASN A 99 -10.94 -28.92 -9.47
N VAL A 100 -11.48 -27.99 -8.67
CA VAL A 100 -12.40 -28.30 -7.56
C VAL A 100 -13.75 -27.60 -7.76
N MET A 101 -13.77 -26.26 -7.76
CA MET A 101 -15.05 -25.53 -7.75
C MET A 101 -15.88 -25.79 -9.01
N GLN A 102 -15.28 -25.73 -10.19
CA GLN A 102 -16.00 -25.96 -11.45
C GLN A 102 -16.56 -27.39 -11.55
N LYS A 103 -15.86 -28.39 -11.00
CA LYS A 103 -16.37 -29.77 -10.95
C LYS A 103 -17.59 -29.92 -10.03
N HIS A 104 -17.63 -29.16 -8.94
CA HIS A 104 -18.75 -29.22 -7.99
C HIS A 104 -19.96 -28.40 -8.42
N TYR A 105 -19.74 -27.22 -9.00
CA TYR A 105 -20.81 -26.27 -9.32
C TYR A 105 -21.18 -26.22 -10.81
N GLY A 106 -20.40 -26.85 -11.69
CA GLY A 106 -20.64 -26.88 -13.13
C GLY A 106 -20.72 -25.48 -13.73
N ASP A 107 -21.74 -25.24 -14.54
CA ASP A 107 -21.97 -23.95 -15.22
C ASP A 107 -22.53 -22.85 -14.29
N ASN A 108 -22.87 -23.19 -13.05
CA ASN A 108 -23.40 -22.22 -12.07
C ASN A 108 -22.30 -21.35 -11.46
N ILE A 109 -21.02 -21.59 -11.78
CA ILE A 109 -19.90 -20.79 -11.31
C ILE A 109 -19.13 -20.19 -12.48
N LYS A 110 -18.88 -18.88 -12.41
CA LYS A 110 -18.04 -18.16 -13.35
C LYS A 110 -16.99 -17.36 -12.60
N LEU A 111 -15.73 -17.53 -13.02
CA LEU A 111 -14.64 -16.71 -12.52
C LEU A 111 -14.82 -15.26 -13.02
N MET A 112 -14.90 -14.32 -12.09
CA MET A 112 -14.93 -12.89 -12.40
C MET A 112 -13.50 -12.38 -12.55
N TYR A 113 -12.93 -12.55 -13.74
CA TYR A 113 -11.70 -11.89 -14.16
C TYR A 113 -12.05 -10.82 -15.20
N THR A 114 -11.60 -9.60 -14.96
CA THR A 114 -11.65 -8.49 -15.92
C THR A 114 -10.32 -8.38 -16.64
#